data_AF-A0A0C3NLM3-F1
#
_entry.id   AF-A0A0C3NLM3-F1
#
_cell.length_a   1.000
_cell.length_b   1.000
_cell.length_c   1.000
_cell.angle_alpha   90.00
_cell.angle_beta   90.00
_cell.angle_gamma   90.00
#
_symmetry.space_group_name_H-M   'P 1'
#
loop_
_entity.id
_entity.type
_entity.pdbx_description
1 polymer ?
#
loop_
_entity_poly.entity_id
_entity_poly.type
_entity_poly.pdbx_seq_one_letter_code
_entity_poly.pdbx_strand_id
1 'polypeptide(L)'
;GSFITNTSSPILLIGNTLDPVTPIAGARNMSSGFAGSVMLQQNSTGHSTLSGFSTCTALAIHAYFANGTLPAPDTVCQPDTAIFQNPANSSAEGGFVNITIPNTRRGEPEAYTLREAVDVVTRSDFLAKNSVMGRMMRRAF
;
A
#
# COMPACT_ATOMS: atom_id res chain seq x y z
N GLY A 1 11.41 27.74 -10.05
CA GLY A 1 10.57 27.31 -11.19
C GLY A 1 9.32 26.65 -10.66
N SER A 2 8.22 26.66 -11.41
CA SER A 2 7.02 25.87 -11.04
C SER A 2 7.29 24.40 -11.35
N PHE A 3 7.06 23.50 -10.38
CA PHE A 3 7.22 22.06 -10.54
C PHE A 3 5.90 21.37 -10.90
N ILE A 4 4.85 22.15 -11.22
CA ILE A 4 3.55 21.61 -11.58
C ILE A 4 3.63 20.95 -12.95
N THR A 5 3.50 19.62 -12.98
CA THR A 5 3.67 18.80 -14.19
C THR A 5 2.44 17.93 -14.43
N ASN A 6 2.06 17.77 -15.71
CA ASN A 6 1.02 16.85 -16.13
C ASN A 6 1.64 15.53 -16.60
N THR A 7 1.18 14.41 -16.05
CA THR A 7 1.66 13.06 -16.38
C THR A 7 0.62 12.31 -17.18
N SER A 8 1.04 11.33 -18.00
CA SER A 8 0.09 10.55 -18.83
C SER A 8 -0.92 9.75 -18.02
N SER A 9 -0.55 9.36 -16.78
CA SER A 9 -1.44 8.77 -15.79
C SER A 9 -1.30 9.54 -14.46
N PRO A 10 -2.38 9.72 -13.69
CA PRO A 10 -2.28 10.40 -12.41
C PRO A 10 -1.49 9.55 -11.40
N ILE A 11 -0.72 10.20 -10.54
CA ILE A 11 0.19 9.52 -9.60
C ILE A 11 -0.51 9.21 -8.28
N LEU A 12 -0.38 7.97 -7.78
CA LEU A 12 -0.65 7.63 -6.39
C LEU A 12 0.61 7.84 -5.53
N LEU A 13 0.55 8.78 -4.59
CA LEU A 13 1.59 8.99 -3.59
C LEU A 13 1.16 8.38 -2.26
N ILE A 14 2.08 7.70 -1.58
CA ILE A 14 1.79 7.12 -0.27
C ILE A 14 2.85 7.57 0.72
N GLY A 15 2.40 8.11 1.86
CA GLY A 15 3.29 8.58 2.92
C GLY A 15 2.87 8.02 4.28
N ASN A 16 3.83 7.54 5.05
CA ASN A 16 3.58 7.14 6.43
C ASN A 16 3.56 8.37 7.34
N THR A 17 2.73 8.32 8.38
CA THR A 17 2.57 9.42 9.34
C THR A 17 3.87 9.68 10.12
N LEU A 18 4.60 8.62 10.47
CA LEU A 18 5.85 8.69 11.24
C LEU A 18 7.02 8.03 10.48
N ASP A 19 7.33 8.55 9.29
CA ASP A 19 8.51 8.17 8.50
C ASP A 19 9.72 9.08 8.84
N PRO A 20 10.83 8.54 9.39
CA PRO A 20 12.00 9.34 9.75
C PRO A 20 12.87 9.73 8.54
N VAL A 21 12.73 9.05 7.40
CA VAL A 21 13.57 9.27 6.21
C VAL A 21 12.83 10.11 5.17
N THR A 22 11.55 9.81 4.94
CA THR A 22 10.69 10.52 3.98
C THR A 22 9.41 11.03 4.65
N PRO A 23 9.48 12.17 5.38
CA PRO A 23 8.34 12.67 6.14
C PRO A 23 7.09 12.93 5.28
N ILE A 24 5.91 12.73 5.87
CA ILE A 24 4.61 12.89 5.21
C ILE A 24 4.40 14.26 4.53
N ALA A 25 5.03 15.31 5.07
CA ALA A 25 5.01 16.65 4.48
C ALA A 25 5.62 16.64 3.06
N GLY A 26 6.65 15.82 2.82
CA GLY A 26 7.24 15.63 1.50
C GLY A 26 6.26 14.98 0.53
N ALA A 27 5.54 13.94 0.96
CA ALA A 27 4.51 13.30 0.14
C ALA A 27 3.38 14.28 -0.23
N ARG A 28 2.92 15.10 0.72
CA ARG A 28 1.92 16.16 0.47
C ARG A 28 2.43 17.19 -0.53
N ASN A 29 3.67 17.66 -0.36
CA ASN A 29 4.27 18.63 -1.27
C ASN A 29 4.40 18.06 -2.69
N MET A 30 4.86 16.82 -2.82
CA MET A 30 4.94 16.14 -4.11
C MET A 30 3.57 16.01 -4.77
N SER A 31 2.52 15.67 -4.02
CA SER A 31 1.16 15.55 -4.57
C SER A 31 0.63 16.88 -5.09
N SER A 32 0.96 17.99 -4.42
CA SER A 32 0.59 19.31 -4.91
C SER A 32 1.25 19.71 -6.24
N GLY A 33 2.36 19.05 -6.60
CA GLY A 33 3.11 19.29 -7.85
C GLY A 33 2.65 18.45 -9.04
N PHE A 34 1.82 17.43 -8.86
CA PHE A 34 1.36 16.57 -9.97
C PHE A 34 -0.15 16.69 -10.14
N ALA A 35 -0.56 17.18 -11.32
CA ALA A 35 -1.97 17.36 -11.65
C ALA A 35 -2.72 16.01 -11.59
N GLY A 36 -3.83 15.98 -10.88
CA GLY A 36 -4.66 14.78 -10.71
C GLY A 36 -4.04 13.70 -9.81
N SER A 37 -2.88 13.94 -9.19
CA SER A 37 -2.32 13.00 -8.22
C SER A 37 -3.15 12.98 -6.94
N VAL A 38 -3.11 11.84 -6.24
CA VAL A 38 -3.75 11.67 -4.94
C VAL A 38 -2.72 11.13 -3.95
N MET A 39 -2.75 11.69 -2.75
CA MET A 39 -1.94 11.24 -1.62
C MET A 39 -2.79 10.38 -0.67
N LEU A 40 -2.30 9.17 -0.38
CA LEU A 40 -2.81 8.28 0.66
C LEU A 40 -1.89 8.37 1.88
N GLN A 41 -2.47 8.57 3.05
CA GLN A 41 -1.75 8.57 4.31
C GLN A 41 -1.85 7.20 4.97
N GLN A 42 -0.71 6.59 5.30
CA GLN A 42 -0.67 5.40 6.15
C GLN A 42 -0.38 5.82 7.59
N ASN A 43 -1.26 5.49 8.53
CA ASN A 43 -1.12 5.82 9.95
C ASN A 43 -0.18 4.86 10.68
N SER A 44 1.04 4.70 10.18
CA SER A 44 2.06 3.83 10.75
C SER A 44 3.37 4.57 11.01
N THR A 45 4.22 3.93 11.80
CA THR A 45 5.63 4.29 11.95
C THR A 45 6.51 3.42 11.07
N GLY A 46 7.70 3.92 10.75
CA GLY A 46 8.70 3.24 9.95
C GLY A 46 8.86 3.85 8.57
N HIS A 47 9.94 3.46 7.89
CA HIS A 47 10.25 3.94 6.56
C HIS A 47 9.61 3.06 5.49
N SER A 48 8.95 3.69 4.52
CA SER A 48 8.14 3.04 3.47
C SER A 48 6.89 2.32 4.01
N THR A 49 5.87 2.18 3.16
CA THR A 49 4.56 1.60 3.53
C THR A 49 4.63 0.15 3.98
N LEU A 50 5.64 -0.59 3.53
CA LEU A 50 5.85 -1.99 3.92
C LEU A 50 6.29 -2.16 5.38
N SER A 51 6.75 -1.10 6.06
CA SER A 51 7.17 -1.16 7.46
C SER A 51 6.01 -1.30 8.45
N GLY A 52 4.80 -0.88 8.06
CA GLY A 52 3.57 -1.12 8.81
C GLY A 52 2.54 -1.74 7.88
N PHE A 53 2.34 -3.05 7.97
CA PHE A 53 1.40 -3.75 7.08
C PHE A 53 -0.02 -3.21 7.27
N SER A 54 -0.68 -2.91 6.15
CA SER A 54 -2.07 -2.44 6.10
C SER A 54 -2.76 -3.02 4.87
N THR A 55 -3.84 -3.76 5.10
CA THR A 55 -4.66 -4.31 4.02
C THR A 55 -5.31 -3.18 3.21
N CYS A 56 -5.71 -2.09 3.85
CA CYS A 56 -6.22 -0.87 3.19
C CYS A 56 -5.22 -0.31 2.18
N THR A 57 -3.95 -0.13 2.57
CA THR A 57 -2.90 0.36 1.68
C THR A 57 -2.62 -0.63 0.54
N ALA A 58 -2.56 -1.93 0.85
CA ALA A 58 -2.31 -2.97 -0.15
C ALA A 58 -3.40 -3.01 -1.23
N LEU A 59 -4.66 -2.90 -0.84
CA LEU A 59 -5.80 -2.84 -1.76
C LEU A 59 -5.78 -1.59 -2.64
N ALA A 60 -5.43 -0.43 -2.08
CA ALA A 60 -5.28 0.81 -2.86
C ALA A 60 -4.16 0.69 -3.91
N ILE A 61 -3.02 0.13 -3.53
CA ILE A 61 -1.90 -0.16 -4.45
C ILE A 61 -2.36 -1.10 -5.56
N HIS A 62 -3.06 -2.19 -5.21
CA HIS A 62 -3.56 -3.16 -6.17
C HIS A 62 -4.55 -2.51 -7.17
N ALA A 63 -5.53 -1.75 -6.69
CA ALA A 63 -6.50 -1.06 -7.54
C ALA A 63 -5.84 -0.05 -8.49
N TYR A 64 -4.81 0.66 -8.02
CA TYR A 64 -4.05 1.60 -8.83
C TYR A 64 -3.27 0.89 -9.95
N PHE A 65 -2.54 -0.18 -9.65
CA PHE A 65 -1.80 -0.90 -10.68
C PHE A 65 -2.69 -1.73 -11.62
N ALA A 66 -3.83 -2.21 -11.15
CA ALA A 66 -4.76 -2.99 -11.98
C ALA A 66 -5.55 -2.10 -12.95
N ASN A 67 -6.10 -0.98 -12.46
CA ASN A 67 -7.09 -0.19 -13.20
C ASN A 67 -6.76 1.31 -13.28
N GLY A 68 -5.65 1.77 -12.69
CA GLY A 68 -5.36 3.20 -12.54
C GLY A 68 -6.31 3.91 -11.56
N THR A 69 -7.04 3.16 -10.71
CA THR A 69 -8.02 3.73 -9.77
C THR A 69 -7.30 4.32 -8.57
N LEU A 70 -7.63 5.57 -8.25
CA LEU A 70 -7.10 6.28 -7.09
C LEU A 70 -8.09 6.21 -5.92
N PRO A 71 -7.60 6.24 -4.67
CA PRO A 71 -8.46 6.39 -3.51
C PRO A 71 -9.08 7.79 -3.47
N ALA A 72 -10.06 7.99 -2.59
CA ALA A 72 -10.60 9.32 -2.34
C ALA A 72 -9.49 10.26 -1.81
N PRO A 73 -9.55 11.58 -2.11
CA PRO A 73 -8.66 12.55 -1.49
C PRO A 73 -8.69 12.43 0.04
N ASP A 74 -7.54 12.63 0.68
CA ASP A 74 -7.37 12.56 2.14
C ASP A 74 -7.71 11.18 2.76
N THR A 75 -7.62 10.10 1.97
CA THR A 75 -7.76 8.73 2.50
C THR A 75 -6.63 8.41 3.49
N VAL A 76 -7.02 7.94 4.68
CA VAL A 76 -6.12 7.48 5.73
C VAL A 76 -6.31 5.98 5.98
N CYS A 77 -5.25 5.19 5.79
CA CYS A 77 -5.24 3.76 6.09
C CYS A 77 -4.59 3.48 7.46
N GLN A 78 -5.21 2.62 8.26
CA GLN A 78 -4.64 2.14 9.53
C GLN A 78 -3.78 0.89 9.31
N PRO A 79 -2.70 0.68 10.07
CA PRO A 79 -1.97 -0.58 10.07
C PRO A 79 -2.83 -1.69 10.69
N ASP A 80 -2.71 -2.90 10.17
CA ASP A 80 -3.50 -4.05 10.65
C ASP A 80 -2.92 -4.64 11.95
N THR A 81 -1.66 -4.33 12.24
CA THR A 81 -0.94 -4.81 13.42
C THR A 81 -0.26 -3.66 14.14
N ALA A 82 -0.37 -3.60 15.46
CA ALA A 82 0.38 -2.65 16.25
C ALA A 82 1.84 -3.08 16.45
N ILE A 83 2.73 -2.10 16.56
CA ILE A 83 4.20 -2.25 16.46
C ILE A 83 4.82 -3.13 17.54
N PHE A 84 4.11 -3.37 18.65
CA PHE A 84 4.58 -4.22 19.76
C PHE A 84 3.55 -5.25 20.22
N GLN A 85 2.46 -5.42 19.46
CA GLN A 85 1.45 -6.41 19.80
C GLN A 85 1.79 -7.74 19.15
N ASN A 86 1.63 -8.82 19.93
CA ASN A 86 1.73 -10.17 19.39
C ASN A 86 0.64 -10.33 18.31
N PRO A 87 0.98 -10.75 17.08
CA PRO A 87 0.01 -10.99 16.01
C PRO A 87 -1.17 -11.90 16.40
N ALA A 88 -0.98 -12.76 17.41
CA ALA A 88 -2.02 -13.64 17.93
C ALA A 88 -3.03 -12.94 18.87
N ASN A 89 -2.68 -11.75 19.37
CA ASN A 89 -3.48 -10.97 20.33
C ASN A 89 -3.86 -9.58 19.78
N SER A 90 -3.50 -9.29 18.52
CA SER A 90 -4.01 -8.15 17.77
C SER A 90 -5.52 -8.36 17.63
N SER A 91 -6.28 -7.72 18.50
CA SER A 91 -7.70 -7.49 18.22
C SER A 91 -7.75 -6.85 16.85
N ALA A 92 -8.60 -7.37 15.97
CA ALA A 92 -8.83 -6.86 14.62
C ALA A 92 -9.47 -5.45 14.67
N GLU A 93 -8.76 -4.49 15.28
CA GLU A 93 -9.05 -3.06 15.26
C GLU A 93 -8.41 -2.41 14.02
N GLY A 94 -7.80 -3.21 13.13
CA GLY A 94 -7.71 -2.87 11.71
C GLY A 94 -9.11 -2.90 11.14
N GLY A 95 -9.86 -1.82 11.37
CA GLY A 95 -11.24 -1.68 10.93
C GLY A 95 -11.37 -2.07 9.47
N PHE A 96 -12.38 -2.88 9.16
CA PHE A 96 -12.80 -3.16 7.80
C PHE A 96 -12.97 -1.83 7.06
N VAL A 97 -11.98 -1.46 6.24
CA VAL A 97 -12.16 -0.32 5.34
C VAL A 97 -13.00 -0.85 4.20
N ASN A 98 -14.28 -0.48 4.19
CA ASN A 98 -15.16 -0.63 3.03
C ASN A 98 -14.65 0.29 1.91
N ILE A 99 -13.47 -0.01 1.36
CA ILE A 99 -13.08 0.54 0.07
C ILE A 99 -14.00 -0.16 -0.93
N THR A 100 -14.96 0.59 -1.44
CA THR A 100 -15.81 0.12 -2.53
C THR A 100 -14.94 0.06 -3.77
N ILE A 101 -14.25 -1.06 -3.98
CA ILE A 101 -13.53 -1.35 -5.21
C ILE A 101 -14.61 -1.78 -6.21
N PRO A 102 -14.89 -1.03 -7.27
CA PRO A 102 -15.76 -1.51 -8.33
C PRO A 102 -15.02 -2.65 -9.06
N ASN A 103 -15.14 -3.86 -8.54
CA ASN A 103 -14.71 -5.06 -9.22
C ASN A 103 -15.78 -5.42 -10.25
N THR A 104 -15.63 -4.94 -11.48
CA THR A 104 -16.53 -5.24 -12.61
C THR A 104 -16.59 -6.72 -12.99
N ARG A 105 -15.92 -7.63 -12.28
CA ARG A 105 -16.02 -9.09 -12.51
C ARG A 105 -16.56 -9.92 -11.35
N ARG A 106 -16.75 -9.37 -10.14
CA ARG A 106 -17.24 -10.13 -8.99
C ARG A 106 -17.79 -9.17 -7.93
N GLY A 107 -19.08 -8.88 -7.97
CA GLY A 107 -19.71 -7.79 -7.21
C GLY A 107 -19.93 -8.05 -5.72
N GLU A 108 -18.92 -8.47 -4.94
CA GLU A 108 -19.02 -8.60 -3.48
C GLU A 108 -17.68 -8.17 -2.80
N PRO A 109 -17.71 -7.36 -1.73
CA PRO A 109 -16.53 -7.04 -0.93
C PRO A 109 -16.12 -8.26 -0.08
N GLU A 110 -15.06 -8.97 -0.49
CA GLU A 110 -14.53 -10.11 0.26
C GLU A 110 -13.53 -9.62 1.32
N ALA A 111 -13.86 -9.80 2.59
CA ALA A 111 -12.96 -9.50 3.70
C ALA A 111 -11.90 -10.59 3.82
N TYR A 112 -10.63 -10.25 3.60
CA TYR A 112 -9.51 -11.17 3.77
C TYR A 112 -8.93 -11.07 5.18
N THR A 113 -8.75 -12.20 5.85
CA THR A 113 -8.03 -12.29 7.12
C THR A 113 -6.53 -12.11 6.91
N LEU A 114 -5.80 -11.70 7.96
CA LEU A 114 -4.33 -11.57 7.91
C LEU A 114 -3.63 -12.85 7.42
N ARG A 115 -4.16 -14.02 7.77
CA ARG A 115 -3.60 -15.31 7.32
C ARG A 115 -3.79 -15.53 5.82
N GLU A 116 -4.95 -15.15 5.28
CA GLU A 116 -5.21 -15.23 3.85
C GLU A 116 -4.36 -14.23 3.07
N ALA A 117 -4.21 -13.01 3.57
CA ALA A 117 -3.31 -12.02 2.96
C ALA A 117 -1.84 -12.50 2.96
N VAL A 118 -1.37 -13.08 4.07
CA VAL A 118 -0.02 -13.67 4.16
C VAL A 118 0.12 -14.85 3.19
N ASP A 119 -0.86 -15.75 3.08
CA ASP A 119 -0.80 -16.90 2.18
C ASP A 119 -0.81 -16.49 0.69
N VAL A 120 -1.55 -15.44 0.34
CA VAL A 120 -1.52 -14.84 -1.01
C VAL A 120 -0.14 -14.24 -1.30
N VAL A 121 0.48 -13.55 -0.33
CA VAL A 121 1.82 -12.98 -0.48
C VAL A 121 2.90 -14.06 -0.57
N THR A 122 2.83 -15.12 0.25
CA THR A 122 3.81 -16.21 0.24
C THR A 122 3.72 -17.08 -1.01
N ARG A 123 2.52 -17.26 -1.58
CA ARG A 123 2.32 -17.96 -2.85
C ARG A 123 2.55 -17.06 -4.08
N SER A 124 2.76 -15.77 -3.88
CA SER A 124 3.07 -14.86 -4.97
C SER A 124 4.52 -15.05 -5.45
N ASP A 125 4.68 -15.13 -6.77
CA ASP A 125 5.99 -15.15 -7.44
C ASP A 125 6.83 -13.89 -7.16
N PHE A 126 6.22 -12.85 -6.58
CA PHE A 126 6.87 -11.58 -6.29
C PHE A 126 8.03 -11.73 -5.30
N LEU A 127 7.82 -12.47 -4.21
CA LEU A 127 8.88 -12.77 -3.24
C LEU A 127 9.90 -13.78 -3.79
N ALA A 128 9.46 -14.76 -4.59
CA ALA A 128 10.37 -15.72 -5.22
C ALA A 128 11.33 -15.05 -6.22
N LYS A 129 10.86 -14.02 -6.95
CA LYS A 129 11.67 -13.27 -7.92
C LYS A 129 12.58 -12.23 -7.26
N ASN A 130 12.19 -11.67 -6.11
CA ASN A 130 12.97 -10.64 -5.40
C ASN A 130 13.77 -11.13 -4.19
N SER A 131 13.55 -12.36 -3.72
CA SER A 131 14.40 -13.01 -2.71
C SER A 131 15.81 -13.21 -3.26
N VAL A 132 16.80 -12.86 -2.43
CA VAL A 132 18.24 -13.03 -2.69
C VAL A 132 18.60 -14.46 -3.15
N MET A 133 17.79 -15.46 -2.78
CA MET A 133 17.95 -16.85 -3.20
C MET A 133 17.71 -17.08 -4.70
N GLY A 134 16.77 -16.35 -5.32
CA GLY A 134 16.44 -16.46 -6.76
C GLY A 134 17.53 -15.89 -7.69
N ARG A 135 18.45 -15.08 -7.16
CA ARG A 135 19.64 -14.60 -7.88
C ARG A 135 20.80 -15.59 -7.87
N MET A 136 20.79 -16.57 -6.98
CA MET A 136 21.88 -17.56 -6.85
C MET A 136 21.71 -18.74 -7.82
N MET A 137 20.48 -19.11 -8.18
CA MET A 137 20.19 -20.21 -9.11
C MET A 137 20.30 -19.87 -10.61
N ARG A 138 20.48 -18.59 -10.98
CA ARG A 138 20.68 -18.18 -12.41
C ARG A 138 22.15 -18.03 -12.81
N ARG A 139 23.10 -18.41 -11.96
CA ARG A 139 24.55 -18.39 -12.25
C ARG A 139 25.21 -19.75 -12.25
N ALA A 140 24.44 -20.83 -12.13
CA ALA A 140 24.91 -22.18 -12.35
C ALA A 140 24.00 -22.81 -13.41
N PHE A 141 24.25 -22.47 -14.68
CA PHE A 141 24.08 -23.23 -15.92
C PHE A 141 24.31 -22.27 -17.09
#